data_AF-A0A2K3L0D1-F1
#
_entry.id   AF-A0A2K3L0D1-F1
#
_cell.length_a   1.000
_cell.length_b   1.000
_cell.length_c   1.000
_cell.angle_alpha   90.00
_cell.angle_beta   90.00
_cell.angle_gamma   90.00
#
_symmetry.space_group_name_H-M   'P 1'
#
loop_
_entity.id
_entity.type
_entity.pdbx_description
1 polymer ?
#
loop_
_entity_poly.entity_id
_entity_poly.type
_entity_poly.pdbx_seq_one_letter_code
_entity_poly.pdbx_strand_id
1 'polypeptide(L)'
;MTLSPISLSSSYTTTISQPHHCSLFNTTTSTTATSLNLKFCSLKPEPFAFTSLRHRSHHNHPFRRTHFNAISSALSNNGTAPKSFDYDLLIIGAGVGGHGAALHAVEKGLKTAVVEGDVVGGTCVNRGCVPSKALLAVSGRMRELRNDHHLKSLGIQVSNAGYDRQAVADHANNLASKIRGNLTNSMKALGVDILTGFGTILGPQKVKIGSSNNIVTAKDIIIATGSVPFVPKGIEVDGKTVITSDHALKLETVPDWIAIVGSGYIGLEFSDVYTALGSE
;
A
#
# COMPACT_ATOMS: atom_id res chain seq x y z
N MET A 1 -27.50 21.54 63.52
CA MET A 1 -28.38 22.43 62.75
C MET A 1 -28.23 22.05 61.28
N THR A 2 -28.69 20.89 60.80
CA THR A 2 -30.08 20.51 60.44
C THR A 2 -30.81 21.57 59.64
N LEU A 3 -31.04 21.32 58.34
CA LEU A 3 -32.38 21.07 57.78
C LEU A 3 -32.29 20.73 56.28
N SER A 4 -32.79 19.54 55.94
CA SER A 4 -33.29 19.15 54.61
C SER A 4 -34.68 19.78 54.35
N PRO A 5 -35.17 19.78 53.10
CA PRO A 5 -36.41 19.02 52.82
C PRO A 5 -36.37 18.30 51.44
N ILE A 6 -36.77 17.03 51.38
CA ILE A 6 -38.08 16.46 50.99
C ILE A 6 -38.30 16.36 49.46
N SER A 7 -38.54 15.11 49.05
CA SER A 7 -38.86 14.56 47.75
C SER A 7 -40.27 14.88 47.23
N LEU A 8 -40.45 14.89 45.91
CA LEU A 8 -41.68 14.42 45.26
C LEU A 8 -41.34 13.58 44.03
N SER A 9 -41.84 12.35 44.04
CA SER A 9 -41.86 11.39 42.95
C SER A 9 -43.04 11.67 42.02
N SER A 10 -42.84 11.44 40.72
CA SER A 10 -43.94 11.24 39.77
C SER A 10 -43.60 10.05 38.88
N SER A 11 -44.41 9.02 39.02
CA SER A 11 -44.36 7.78 38.25
C SER A 11 -45.12 7.99 36.94
N TYR A 12 -44.47 7.74 35.80
CA TYR A 12 -45.17 7.48 34.55
C TYR A 12 -44.74 6.12 34.00
N THR A 13 -45.66 5.18 34.12
CA THR A 13 -45.63 3.86 33.49
C THR A 13 -46.08 4.03 32.04
N THR A 14 -45.29 3.57 31.08
CA THR A 14 -45.79 3.32 29.72
C THR A 14 -45.24 1.98 29.26
N THR A 15 -46.15 1.01 29.26
CA THR A 15 -45.99 -0.34 28.75
C THR A 15 -45.95 -0.27 27.23
N ILE A 16 -44.86 -0.73 26.60
CA ILE A 16 -44.86 -1.05 25.16
C ILE A 16 -44.37 -2.49 25.00
N SER A 17 -45.26 -3.25 24.37
CA SER A 17 -45.22 -4.65 24.00
C SER A 17 -44.12 -4.98 23.00
N GLN A 18 -43.37 -6.07 23.26
CA GLN A 18 -42.72 -6.87 22.22
C GLN A 18 -43.77 -7.44 21.26
N PRO A 19 -43.37 -7.83 20.03
CA PRO A 19 -43.32 -9.28 19.84
C PRO A 19 -42.30 -9.84 18.81
N HIS A 20 -42.15 -11.16 18.93
CA HIS A 20 -41.79 -12.17 17.91
C HIS A 20 -40.31 -12.56 17.68
N HIS A 21 -39.94 -13.60 18.44
CA HIS A 21 -39.22 -14.78 17.96
C HIS A 21 -39.66 -15.21 16.54
N CYS A 22 -38.69 -15.53 15.67
CA CYS A 22 -38.92 -16.47 14.58
C CYS A 22 -37.76 -17.47 14.52
N SER A 23 -38.16 -18.73 14.44
CA SER A 23 -37.40 -19.95 14.67
C SER A 23 -36.59 -20.40 13.47
N LEU A 24 -35.50 -21.10 13.80
CA LEU A 24 -34.74 -22.02 12.95
C LEU A 24 -35.67 -22.94 12.15
N PHE A 25 -35.42 -23.04 10.85
CA PHE A 25 -35.80 -24.20 10.04
C PHE A 25 -34.58 -24.71 9.27
N ASN A 26 -34.26 -25.97 9.54
CA ASN A 26 -33.33 -26.80 8.82
C ASN A 26 -34.17 -27.70 7.90
N THR A 27 -33.93 -27.69 6.60
CA THR A 27 -34.30 -28.81 5.72
C THR A 27 -33.34 -28.90 4.54
N THR A 28 -32.85 -30.12 4.38
CA THR A 28 -31.95 -30.66 3.36
C THR A 28 -32.64 -30.80 2.00
N THR A 29 -31.91 -30.60 0.89
CA THR A 29 -31.68 -31.60 -0.19
C THR A 29 -30.86 -31.05 -1.39
N SER A 30 -29.94 -31.90 -1.87
CA SER A 30 -29.22 -32.02 -3.15
C SER A 30 -29.64 -31.13 -4.35
N THR A 31 -28.81 -30.72 -5.32
CA THR A 31 -27.76 -31.45 -6.08
C THR A 31 -27.07 -30.46 -7.08
N THR A 32 -25.79 -30.70 -7.40
CA THR A 32 -25.05 -30.37 -8.65
C THR A 32 -24.80 -28.93 -9.14
N ALA A 33 -23.57 -28.76 -9.65
CA ALA A 33 -23.09 -27.88 -10.72
C ALA A 33 -22.29 -26.62 -10.31
N THR A 34 -20.99 -26.75 -10.55
CA THR A 34 -19.90 -25.79 -10.50
C THR A 34 -20.15 -24.58 -11.43
N SER A 35 -20.13 -23.37 -10.86
CA SER A 35 -19.87 -22.12 -11.58
C SER A 35 -19.55 -21.04 -10.55
N LEU A 36 -18.27 -20.78 -10.29
CA LEU A 36 -17.81 -19.64 -9.51
C LEU A 36 -18.08 -18.35 -10.30
N ASN A 37 -19.26 -17.78 -10.05
CA ASN A 37 -19.70 -16.51 -10.60
C ASN A 37 -19.37 -15.41 -9.58
N LEU A 38 -18.15 -14.88 -9.63
CA LEU A 38 -17.76 -13.72 -8.81
C LEU A 38 -18.36 -12.46 -9.42
N LYS A 39 -19.57 -12.12 -9.00
CA LYS A 39 -20.21 -10.82 -9.26
C LYS A 39 -19.51 -9.74 -8.44
N PHE A 40 -18.74 -8.88 -9.09
CA PHE A 40 -18.34 -7.59 -8.54
C PHE A 40 -19.56 -6.66 -8.52
N CYS A 41 -19.91 -6.16 -7.34
CA CYS A 41 -21.04 -5.27 -7.15
C CYS A 41 -20.61 -3.81 -7.43
N SER A 42 -21.17 -3.27 -8.52
CA SER A 42 -21.59 -1.87 -8.69
C SER A 42 -20.53 -0.75 -8.70
N LEU A 43 -20.05 -0.44 -9.91
CA LEU A 43 -19.88 0.96 -10.36
C LEU A 43 -20.96 1.23 -11.41
N LYS A 44 -21.80 2.25 -11.17
CA LYS A 44 -22.84 2.70 -12.11
C LYS A 44 -22.22 3.17 -13.43
N PRO A 45 -22.73 2.75 -14.60
CA PRO A 45 -22.53 3.48 -15.85
C PRO A 45 -23.77 4.35 -16.15
N GLU A 46 -23.61 5.67 -16.12
CA GLU A 46 -24.57 6.62 -16.68
C GLU A 46 -24.40 6.66 -18.22
N PRO A 47 -25.49 6.56 -19.01
CA PRO A 47 -25.42 6.62 -20.46
C PRO A 47 -25.55 8.07 -20.96
N PHE A 48 -24.48 8.66 -21.49
CA PHE A 48 -24.61 9.84 -22.34
C PHE A 48 -24.85 9.41 -23.79
N ALA A 49 -26.12 9.50 -24.20
CA ALA A 49 -26.51 9.50 -25.60
C ALA A 49 -26.20 10.88 -26.20
N PHE A 50 -25.45 10.92 -27.29
CA PHE A 50 -25.52 12.04 -28.23
C PHE A 50 -25.63 11.52 -29.66
N THR A 51 -26.43 12.27 -30.40
CA THR A 51 -27.15 11.97 -31.62
C THR A 51 -26.27 11.88 -32.87
N SER A 52 -26.69 10.98 -33.75
CA SER A 52 -26.27 10.89 -35.15
C SER A 52 -26.65 12.16 -35.92
N LEU A 53 -25.66 12.81 -36.55
CA LEU A 53 -25.88 13.73 -37.68
C LEU A 53 -24.74 13.65 -38.71
N ARG A 54 -25.11 13.08 -39.86
CA ARG A 54 -24.74 13.37 -41.27
C ARG A 54 -23.36 13.97 -41.61
N HIS A 55 -22.62 13.19 -42.40
CA HIS A 55 -21.96 13.53 -43.67
C HIS A 55 -21.48 14.97 -43.91
N ARG A 56 -20.15 15.13 -44.02
CA ARG A 56 -19.54 16.08 -44.97
C ARG A 56 -18.19 15.56 -45.49
N SER A 57 -18.03 15.74 -46.79
CA SER A 57 -16.92 15.33 -47.66
C SER A 57 -15.82 16.41 -47.74
N HIS A 58 -14.63 15.99 -48.23
CA HIS A 58 -13.43 16.76 -48.64
C HIS A 58 -12.46 17.12 -47.49
N HIS A 59 -11.13 16.98 -47.60
CA HIS A 59 -10.21 16.98 -48.75
C HIS A 59 -9.01 16.05 -48.53
N ASN A 60 -8.56 15.36 -49.59
CA ASN A 60 -7.27 14.68 -49.66
C ASN A 60 -6.13 15.68 -49.84
N HIS A 61 -5.09 15.60 -48.99
CA HIS A 61 -3.79 16.22 -49.21
C HIS A 61 -2.72 15.11 -49.31
N PRO A 62 -1.89 15.07 -50.35
CA PRO A 62 -0.88 14.03 -50.48
C PRO A 62 0.33 14.39 -49.61
N PHE A 63 0.55 13.64 -48.53
CA PHE A 63 1.79 13.77 -47.77
C PHE A 63 2.90 12.97 -48.46
N ARG A 64 3.93 13.72 -48.87
CA ARG A 64 5.13 13.31 -49.59
C ARG A 64 5.92 12.28 -48.76
N ARG A 65 6.13 11.07 -49.31
CA ARG A 65 7.07 10.07 -48.77
C ARG A 65 8.50 10.61 -48.84
N THR A 66 9.10 10.93 -47.69
CA THR A 66 10.55 11.10 -47.59
C THR A 66 11.19 9.75 -47.27
N HIS A 67 12.04 9.29 -48.18
CA HIS A 67 12.90 8.13 -47.98
C HIS A 67 13.85 8.41 -46.79
N PHE A 68 13.74 7.63 -45.72
CA PHE A 68 14.80 7.53 -44.73
C PHE A 68 15.79 6.46 -45.19
N ASN A 69 17.00 6.89 -45.55
CA ASN A 69 18.12 5.98 -45.73
C ASN A 69 18.49 5.38 -44.37
N ALA A 70 18.37 4.06 -44.26
CA ALA A 70 18.82 3.32 -43.09
C ALA A 70 20.36 3.35 -43.05
N ILE A 71 20.93 4.00 -42.04
CA ILE A 71 22.35 3.89 -41.71
C ILE A 71 22.51 2.57 -40.96
N SER A 72 23.11 1.58 -41.63
CA SER A 72 23.49 0.30 -41.02
C SER A 72 24.81 0.50 -40.26
N SER A 73 24.76 0.53 -38.93
CA SER A 73 25.93 0.44 -38.07
C SER A 73 26.26 -1.03 -37.83
N ALA A 74 27.49 -1.43 -38.17
CA ALA A 74 28.00 -2.79 -38.02
C ALA A 74 27.82 -3.34 -36.58
N LEU A 75 27.27 -4.55 -36.48
CA LEU A 75 27.07 -5.29 -35.24
C LEU A 75 28.41 -5.66 -34.60
N SER A 76 28.72 -5.02 -33.48
CA SER A 76 29.31 -5.74 -32.34
C SER A 76 28.15 -6.27 -31.50
N ASN A 77 28.24 -7.51 -30.98
CA ASN A 77 27.18 -8.30 -30.32
C ASN A 77 26.56 -7.72 -29.03
N ASN A 78 26.46 -6.40 -28.88
CA ASN A 78 25.71 -5.73 -27.84
C ASN A 78 24.27 -5.51 -28.30
N GLY A 79 23.38 -6.46 -28.03
CA GLY A 79 21.93 -6.21 -28.12
C GLY A 79 21.10 -7.22 -28.91
N THR A 80 21.68 -8.32 -29.39
CA THR A 80 20.86 -9.36 -30.03
C THR A 80 20.02 -10.06 -28.96
N ALA A 81 18.69 -9.94 -29.10
CA ALA A 81 17.72 -10.65 -28.29
C ALA A 81 18.03 -12.16 -28.28
N PRO A 82 17.98 -12.84 -27.13
CA PRO A 82 18.16 -14.28 -27.07
C PRO A 82 17.06 -14.99 -27.85
N LYS A 83 17.39 -16.14 -28.46
CA LYS A 83 16.45 -16.95 -29.28
C LYS A 83 15.35 -17.60 -28.43
N SER A 84 15.55 -17.73 -27.13
CA SER A 84 14.60 -18.21 -26.12
C SER A 84 14.84 -17.44 -24.82
N PHE A 85 13.76 -17.12 -24.08
CA PHE A 85 13.83 -16.40 -22.81
C PHE A 85 13.58 -17.35 -21.63
N ASP A 86 14.20 -17.06 -20.49
CA ASP A 86 13.93 -17.77 -19.23
C ASP A 86 12.51 -17.46 -18.72
N TYR A 87 12.05 -16.23 -18.93
CA TYR A 87 10.74 -15.71 -18.51
C TYR A 87 10.04 -14.93 -19.64
N ASP A 88 8.72 -14.92 -19.62
CA ASP A 88 7.95 -14.01 -20.46
C ASP A 88 8.03 -12.59 -19.91
N LEU A 89 7.96 -12.45 -18.58
CA LEU A 89 8.05 -11.17 -17.89
C LEU A 89 8.97 -11.26 -16.68
N LEU A 90 9.92 -10.31 -16.60
CA LEU A 90 10.74 -10.09 -15.43
C LEU A 90 10.45 -8.72 -14.82
N ILE A 91 10.20 -8.68 -13.53
CA ILE A 91 9.90 -7.44 -12.80
C ILE A 91 11.07 -7.15 -11.85
N ILE A 92 11.65 -5.95 -11.95
CA ILE A 92 12.73 -5.51 -11.04
C ILE A 92 12.11 -4.68 -9.93
N GLY A 93 12.01 -5.26 -8.73
CA GLY A 93 11.43 -4.68 -7.52
C GLY A 93 10.12 -5.36 -7.13
N ALA A 94 10.03 -5.84 -5.88
CA ALA A 94 8.86 -6.48 -5.28
C ALA A 94 8.09 -5.54 -4.33
N GLY A 95 8.13 -4.23 -4.59
CA GLY A 95 7.21 -3.26 -3.99
C GLY A 95 5.75 -3.51 -4.39
N VAL A 96 4.81 -2.74 -3.86
CA VAL A 96 3.38 -2.89 -4.18
C VAL A 96 3.06 -2.85 -5.68
N GLY A 97 3.77 -2.02 -6.46
CA GLY A 97 3.63 -1.97 -7.92
C GLY A 97 4.13 -3.23 -8.62
N GLY A 98 5.31 -3.73 -8.25
CA GLY A 98 5.87 -4.95 -8.81
C GLY A 98 5.09 -6.20 -8.41
N HIS A 99 4.61 -6.26 -7.17
CA HIS A 99 3.70 -7.30 -6.71
C HIS A 99 2.40 -7.33 -7.52
N GLY A 100 1.73 -6.18 -7.68
CA GLY A 100 0.51 -6.09 -8.50
C GLY A 100 0.74 -6.49 -9.96
N ALA A 101 1.87 -6.08 -10.54
CA ALA A 101 2.25 -6.47 -11.90
C ALA A 101 2.48 -7.99 -12.01
N ALA A 102 3.11 -8.63 -11.02
CA ALA A 102 3.37 -10.07 -11.03
C ALA A 102 2.08 -10.89 -10.98
N LEU A 103 1.16 -10.51 -10.09
CA LEU A 103 -0.15 -11.14 -9.97
C LEU A 103 -0.92 -11.07 -11.29
N HIS A 104 -0.95 -9.88 -11.89
CA HIS A 104 -1.64 -9.69 -13.17
C HIS A 104 -0.97 -10.45 -14.33
N ALA A 105 0.35 -10.53 -14.35
CA ALA A 105 1.08 -11.27 -15.38
C ALA A 105 0.77 -12.77 -15.33
N VAL A 106 0.73 -13.37 -14.14
CA VAL A 106 0.31 -14.77 -13.97
C VAL A 106 -1.15 -14.97 -14.38
N GLU A 107 -2.05 -14.04 -14.06
CA GLU A 107 -3.45 -14.07 -14.52
C GLU A 107 -3.55 -14.10 -16.06
N LYS A 108 -2.59 -13.48 -16.77
CA LYS A 108 -2.48 -13.53 -18.23
C LYS A 108 -1.72 -14.74 -18.77
N GLY A 109 -1.34 -15.69 -17.90
CA GLY A 109 -0.65 -16.92 -18.27
C GLY A 109 0.84 -16.74 -18.60
N LEU A 110 1.46 -15.63 -18.18
CA LEU A 110 2.87 -15.36 -18.44
C LEU A 110 3.75 -16.06 -17.40
N LYS A 111 4.83 -16.72 -17.86
CA LYS A 111 5.88 -17.21 -16.97
C LYS A 111 6.63 -16.01 -16.39
N THR A 112 6.45 -15.76 -15.10
CA THR A 112 6.82 -14.49 -14.46
C THR A 112 7.82 -14.69 -13.33
N ALA A 113 8.82 -13.81 -13.26
CA ALA A 113 9.74 -13.68 -12.12
C ALA A 113 9.79 -12.24 -11.60
N VAL A 114 10.08 -12.10 -10.31
CA VAL A 114 10.34 -10.83 -9.64
C VAL A 114 11.74 -10.87 -9.03
N VAL A 115 12.53 -9.83 -9.26
CA VAL A 115 13.85 -9.64 -8.65
C VAL A 115 13.72 -8.65 -7.49
N GLU A 116 14.16 -9.03 -6.28
CA GLU A 116 14.09 -8.17 -5.09
C GLU A 116 15.43 -8.16 -4.34
N GLY A 117 15.97 -6.96 -4.10
CA GLY A 117 17.28 -6.76 -3.47
C GLY A 117 17.25 -6.57 -1.96
N ASP A 118 16.09 -6.24 -1.39
CA ASP A 118 15.85 -6.06 0.04
C ASP A 118 14.76 -7.05 0.51
N VAL A 119 13.55 -6.56 0.76
CA VAL A 119 12.42 -7.35 1.26
C VAL A 119 11.16 -7.08 0.46
N VAL A 120 10.40 -8.17 0.22
CA VAL A 120 9.10 -8.10 -0.46
C VAL A 120 8.17 -7.09 0.23
N GLY A 121 7.40 -6.36 -0.57
CA GLY A 121 6.51 -5.29 -0.14
C GLY A 121 7.12 -3.89 -0.30
N GLY A 122 8.45 -3.79 -0.50
CA GLY A 122 9.17 -2.55 -0.77
C GLY A 122 8.91 -1.46 0.26
N THR A 123 9.00 -0.20 -0.16
CA THR A 123 8.86 0.98 0.73
C THR A 123 7.51 1.00 1.45
N CYS A 124 6.41 0.84 0.72
CA CYS A 124 5.05 0.97 1.26
C CYS A 124 4.78 0.05 2.46
N VAL A 125 5.16 -1.23 2.35
CA VAL A 125 4.87 -2.22 3.40
C VAL A 125 5.88 -2.15 4.55
N ASN A 126 7.16 -1.97 4.24
CA ASN A 126 8.22 -2.17 5.23
C ASN A 126 8.64 -0.88 5.95
N ARG A 127 8.49 0.28 5.30
CA ARG A 127 9.05 1.56 5.75
C ARG A 127 8.25 2.77 5.25
N GLY A 128 6.94 2.59 5.12
CA GLY A 128 6.07 3.56 4.48
C GLY A 128 4.65 3.50 5.01
N CYS A 129 3.68 3.35 4.10
CA CYS A 129 2.26 3.43 4.41
C CYS A 129 1.82 2.48 5.55
N VAL A 130 2.22 1.21 5.53
CA VAL A 130 1.73 0.25 6.54
C VAL A 130 2.14 0.65 7.97
N PRO A 131 3.43 0.81 8.30
CA PRO A 131 3.82 1.22 9.64
C PRO A 131 3.35 2.64 9.96
N SER A 132 3.42 3.61 9.03
CA SER A 132 2.95 4.99 9.31
C SER A 132 1.46 5.03 9.68
N LYS A 133 0.60 4.28 8.99
CA LYS A 133 -0.84 4.26 9.27
C LYS A 133 -1.13 3.51 10.57
N ALA A 134 -0.32 2.51 10.94
CA ALA A 134 -0.41 1.88 12.25
C ALA A 134 -0.09 2.85 13.39
N LEU A 135 0.94 3.69 13.21
CA LEU A 135 1.29 4.74 14.18
C LEU A 135 0.20 5.81 14.27
N LEU A 136 -0.28 6.31 13.12
CA LEU A 136 -1.38 7.29 13.07
C LEU A 136 -2.65 6.80 13.76
N ALA A 137 -2.98 5.51 13.65
CA ALA A 137 -4.13 4.93 14.34
C ALA A 137 -3.98 5.03 15.87
N VAL A 138 -2.78 4.75 16.40
CA VAL A 138 -2.47 4.90 17.82
C VAL A 138 -2.52 6.38 18.21
N SER A 139 -1.88 7.25 17.43
CA SER A 139 -1.82 8.69 17.66
C SER A 139 -3.20 9.34 17.68
N GLY A 140 -4.08 8.96 16.75
CA GLY A 140 -5.47 9.38 16.74
C GLY A 140 -6.20 9.01 18.03
N ARG A 141 -6.03 7.76 18.48
CA ARG A 141 -6.62 7.32 19.75
C ARG A 141 -6.06 8.04 20.97
N MET A 142 -4.75 8.30 21.00
CA MET A 142 -4.12 9.06 22.07
C MET A 142 -4.63 10.50 22.14
N ARG A 143 -4.83 11.16 20.98
CA ARG A 143 -5.42 12.51 20.94
C ARG A 143 -6.85 12.53 21.47
N GLU A 144 -7.68 11.55 21.08
CA GLU A 144 -9.04 11.42 21.62
C GLU A 144 -9.03 11.23 23.14
N LEU A 145 -8.19 10.32 23.64
CA LEU A 145 -8.08 10.01 25.07
C LEU A 145 -7.54 11.18 25.90
N ARG A 146 -6.73 12.06 25.31
CA ARG A 146 -6.17 13.26 25.95
C ARG A 146 -7.06 14.50 25.80
N ASN A 147 -8.14 14.44 25.02
CA ASN A 147 -9.06 15.56 24.84
C ASN A 147 -10.09 15.61 25.99
N ASP A 148 -9.62 15.98 27.18
CA ASP A 148 -10.41 16.04 28.41
C ASP A 148 -11.69 16.85 28.26
N HIS A 149 -11.62 17.99 27.57
CA HIS A 149 -12.78 18.86 27.38
C HIS A 149 -13.87 18.15 26.56
N HIS A 150 -13.50 17.52 25.45
CA HIS A 150 -14.44 16.77 24.62
C HIS A 150 -15.01 15.56 25.37
N LEU A 151 -14.16 14.77 26.05
CA LEU A 151 -14.61 13.60 26.80
C LEU A 151 -15.57 13.98 27.94
N LYS A 152 -15.29 15.06 28.68
CA LYS A 152 -16.19 15.58 29.74
C LYS A 152 -17.54 16.00 29.18
N SER A 153 -17.58 16.60 27.98
CA SER A 153 -18.85 16.96 27.33
C SER A 153 -19.73 15.75 26.99
N LEU A 154 -19.11 14.57 26.82
CA LEU A 154 -19.78 13.29 26.62
C LEU A 154 -20.07 12.53 27.93
N GLY A 155 -19.73 13.11 29.09
CA GLY A 155 -19.85 12.45 30.39
C GLY A 155 -18.78 11.38 30.67
N ILE A 156 -17.71 11.34 29.88
CA ILE A 156 -16.61 10.37 30.02
C ILE A 156 -15.45 11.02 30.78
N GLN A 157 -14.84 10.28 31.71
CA GLN A 157 -13.66 10.71 32.45
C GLN A 157 -12.53 9.68 32.30
N VAL A 158 -11.35 10.15 31.91
CA VAL A 158 -10.11 9.37 31.80
C VAL A 158 -9.07 10.07 32.68
N SER A 159 -8.47 9.35 33.63
CA SER A 159 -7.57 9.94 34.62
C SER A 159 -6.10 9.99 34.21
N ASN A 160 -5.62 9.04 33.41
CA ASN A 160 -4.23 9.01 32.94
C ASN A 160 -4.10 8.27 31.59
N ALA A 161 -4.18 9.02 30.49
CA ALA A 161 -3.98 8.47 29.15
C ALA A 161 -2.48 8.31 28.84
N GLY A 162 -1.97 7.08 28.98
CA GLY A 162 -0.59 6.71 28.66
C GLY A 162 -0.48 5.73 27.48
N TYR A 163 0.74 5.51 27.03
CA TYR A 163 1.08 4.49 26.04
C TYR A 163 2.40 3.82 26.39
N ASP A 164 2.59 2.58 25.95
CA ASP A 164 3.89 1.90 25.96
C ASP A 164 4.53 2.08 24.58
N ARG A 165 5.64 2.84 24.51
CA ARG A 165 6.35 3.13 23.25
C ARG A 165 6.74 1.86 22.50
N GLN A 166 7.25 0.86 23.22
CA GLN A 166 7.73 -0.36 22.61
C GLN A 166 6.56 -1.18 22.05
N ALA A 167 5.46 -1.29 22.80
CA ALA A 167 4.26 -1.97 22.33
C ALA A 167 3.65 -1.30 21.08
N VAL A 168 3.72 0.04 20.97
CA VAL A 168 3.29 0.78 19.78
C VAL A 168 4.19 0.47 18.58
N ALA A 169 5.50 0.49 18.77
CA ALA A 169 6.47 0.13 17.73
C ALA A 169 6.27 -1.33 17.27
N ASP A 170 6.10 -2.25 18.21
CA ASP A 170 5.86 -3.67 17.96
C ASP A 170 4.55 -3.90 17.20
N HIS A 171 3.48 -3.17 17.54
CA HIS A 171 2.22 -3.22 16.81
C HIS A 171 2.41 -2.86 15.32
N ALA A 172 3.11 -1.76 15.02
CA ALA A 172 3.40 -1.36 13.65
C ALA A 172 4.28 -2.39 12.90
N ASN A 173 5.33 -2.89 13.56
CA ASN A 173 6.25 -3.89 13.00
C ASN A 173 5.56 -5.25 12.72
N ASN A 174 4.67 -5.67 13.62
CA ASN A 174 3.89 -6.90 13.46
C ASN A 174 2.93 -6.80 12.28
N LEU A 175 2.26 -5.66 12.12
CA LEU A 175 1.38 -5.42 10.97
C LEU A 175 2.16 -5.44 9.64
N ALA A 176 3.29 -4.73 9.57
CA ALA A 176 4.18 -4.73 8.41
C ALA A 176 4.66 -6.14 8.06
N SER A 177 5.10 -6.90 9.06
CA SER A 177 5.58 -8.28 8.88
C SER A 177 4.49 -9.23 8.39
N LYS A 178 3.27 -9.11 8.92
CA LYS A 178 2.11 -9.90 8.46
C LYS A 178 1.79 -9.62 6.99
N ILE A 179 1.72 -8.35 6.60
CA ILE A 179 1.41 -7.96 5.23
C ILE A 179 2.51 -8.40 4.26
N ARG A 180 3.79 -8.21 4.62
CA ARG A 180 4.93 -8.73 3.86
C ARG A 180 4.85 -10.25 3.64
N GLY A 181 4.52 -11.00 4.69
CA GLY A 181 4.31 -12.44 4.61
C GLY A 181 3.20 -12.80 3.62
N ASN A 182 2.06 -12.11 3.66
CA ASN A 182 0.94 -12.34 2.75
C ASN A 182 1.31 -12.05 1.28
N LEU A 183 2.03 -10.95 1.01
CA LEU A 183 2.50 -10.62 -0.34
C LEU A 183 3.49 -11.67 -0.88
N THR A 184 4.41 -12.12 -0.02
CA THR A 184 5.38 -13.16 -0.38
C THR A 184 4.67 -14.48 -0.70
N ASN A 185 3.73 -14.89 0.16
CA ASN A 185 3.02 -16.15 0.03
C ASN A 185 2.08 -16.16 -1.18
N SER A 186 1.42 -15.04 -1.50
CA SER A 186 0.54 -14.95 -2.67
C SER A 186 1.32 -15.08 -3.98
N MET A 187 2.49 -14.45 -4.11
CA MET A 187 3.35 -14.64 -5.29
C MET A 187 3.81 -16.10 -5.42
N LYS A 188 4.27 -16.72 -4.33
CA LYS A 188 4.67 -18.14 -4.33
C LYS A 188 3.52 -19.07 -4.69
N ALA A 189 2.33 -18.83 -4.14
CA ALA A 189 1.14 -19.64 -4.42
C ALA A 189 0.71 -19.56 -5.90
N LEU A 190 1.01 -18.44 -6.57
CA LEU A 190 0.75 -18.23 -7.99
C LEU A 190 1.90 -18.72 -8.89
N GLY A 191 2.96 -19.30 -8.33
CA GLY A 191 4.10 -19.81 -9.10
C GLY A 191 5.02 -18.72 -9.66
N VAL A 192 5.00 -17.51 -9.09
CA VAL A 192 5.97 -16.47 -9.41
C VAL A 192 7.32 -16.81 -8.76
N ASP A 193 8.37 -16.86 -9.57
CA ASP A 193 9.73 -17.01 -9.05
C ASP A 193 10.19 -15.71 -8.38
N ILE A 194 10.63 -15.79 -7.12
CA ILE A 194 11.19 -14.65 -6.38
C ILE A 194 12.71 -14.82 -6.35
N LEU A 195 13.40 -13.98 -7.12
CA LEU A 195 14.85 -14.02 -7.29
C LEU A 195 15.48 -12.96 -6.38
N THR A 196 16.12 -13.40 -5.29
CA THR A 196 16.73 -12.48 -4.33
C THR A 196 18.07 -11.93 -4.84
N GLY A 197 18.19 -10.61 -4.93
CA GLY A 197 19.39 -9.88 -5.32
C GLY A 197 19.11 -8.58 -6.04
N PHE A 198 20.14 -7.75 -6.22
CA PHE A 198 20.02 -6.52 -7.02
C PHE A 198 19.95 -6.83 -8.51
N GLY A 199 18.86 -6.43 -9.17
CA GLY A 199 18.68 -6.55 -10.61
C GLY A 199 19.40 -5.43 -11.36
N THR A 200 20.34 -5.78 -12.24
CA THR A 200 21.05 -4.84 -13.11
C THR A 200 20.76 -5.16 -14.57
N ILE A 201 20.18 -4.23 -15.32
CA ILE A 201 19.93 -4.38 -16.76
C ILE A 201 21.27 -4.29 -17.48
N LEU A 202 21.71 -5.39 -18.11
CA LEU A 202 22.96 -5.45 -18.86
C LEU A 202 22.79 -5.04 -20.33
N GLY A 203 21.55 -5.00 -20.80
CA GLY A 203 21.18 -4.68 -22.17
C GLY A 203 19.73 -5.12 -22.45
N PRO A 204 19.31 -5.11 -23.72
CA PRO A 204 17.98 -5.58 -24.08
C PRO A 204 17.71 -6.97 -23.51
N GLN A 205 16.64 -7.11 -22.75
CA GLN A 205 16.09 -8.41 -22.32
C GLN A 205 17.04 -9.27 -21.46
N LYS A 206 18.07 -8.66 -20.86
CA LYS A 206 19.08 -9.34 -20.04
C LYS A 206 19.27 -8.62 -18.71
N VAL A 207 19.09 -9.34 -17.61
CA VAL A 207 19.25 -8.81 -16.25
C VAL A 207 20.19 -9.69 -15.45
N LYS A 208 21.20 -9.08 -14.86
CA LYS A 208 22.08 -9.71 -13.86
C LYS A 208 21.43 -9.61 -12.48
N ILE A 209 21.50 -10.66 -11.68
CA ILE A 209 20.94 -10.71 -10.33
C ILE A 209 22.08 -10.87 -9.31
N GLY A 210 22.23 -9.86 -8.44
CA GLY A 210 23.25 -9.84 -7.41
C GLY A 210 24.68 -9.74 -7.95
N SER A 211 25.64 -10.16 -7.13
CA SER A 211 27.08 -10.05 -7.45
C SER A 211 27.62 -11.20 -8.29
N SER A 212 26.92 -12.34 -8.35
CA SER A 212 27.31 -13.52 -9.13
C SER A 212 27.07 -13.32 -10.63
N ASN A 213 27.63 -14.21 -11.47
CA ASN A 213 27.31 -14.24 -12.91
C ASN A 213 25.91 -14.84 -13.22
N ASN A 214 24.95 -14.70 -12.29
CA ASN A 214 23.58 -15.11 -12.51
C ASN A 214 22.88 -14.09 -13.42
N ILE A 215 22.70 -14.45 -14.68
CA ILE A 215 22.04 -13.63 -15.70
C ILE A 215 20.77 -14.36 -16.12
N VAL A 216 19.65 -13.66 -16.05
CA VAL A 216 18.36 -14.13 -16.55
C VAL A 216 17.94 -13.32 -17.77
N THR A 217 17.18 -13.97 -18.64
CA THR A 217 16.63 -13.39 -19.86
C THR A 217 15.11 -13.34 -19.78
N ALA A 218 14.52 -12.24 -20.26
CA ALA A 218 13.07 -12.11 -20.29
C ALA A 218 12.61 -11.33 -21.52
N LYS A 219 11.48 -11.73 -22.10
CA LYS A 219 10.93 -11.07 -23.29
C LYS A 219 10.59 -9.60 -23.00
N ASP A 220 9.92 -9.36 -21.89
CA ASP A 220 9.57 -8.03 -21.40
C ASP A 220 10.12 -7.81 -19.99
N ILE A 221 10.49 -6.56 -19.67
CA ILE A 221 11.02 -6.16 -18.36
C ILE A 221 10.21 -4.97 -17.83
N ILE A 222 9.69 -5.10 -16.60
CA ILE A 222 9.10 -3.99 -15.85
C ILE A 222 10.10 -3.49 -14.81
N ILE A 223 10.34 -2.18 -14.79
CA ILE A 223 11.15 -1.50 -13.78
C ILE A 223 10.20 -0.96 -12.69
N ALA A 224 10.28 -1.54 -11.50
CA ALA A 224 9.44 -1.21 -10.34
C ALA A 224 10.31 -0.97 -9.08
N THR A 225 11.47 -0.33 -9.26
CA THR A 225 12.52 -0.16 -8.24
C THR A 225 12.16 0.79 -7.09
N GLY A 226 11.05 1.52 -7.19
CA GLY A 226 10.56 2.41 -6.14
C GLY A 226 11.38 3.69 -6.00
N SER A 227 11.45 4.20 -4.76
CA SER A 227 12.07 5.49 -4.42
C SER A 227 12.74 5.44 -3.05
N VAL A 228 13.60 6.42 -2.77
CA VAL A 228 14.30 6.59 -1.49
C VAL A 228 14.04 7.99 -0.92
N PRO A 229 14.16 8.21 0.40
CA PRO A 229 14.06 9.53 1.00
C PRO A 229 15.07 10.51 0.39
N PHE A 230 14.63 11.73 0.10
CA PHE A 230 15.52 12.80 -0.33
C PHE A 230 16.16 13.47 0.89
N VAL A 231 17.48 13.67 0.84
CA VAL A 231 18.24 14.40 1.85
C VAL A 231 18.99 15.55 1.17
N PRO A 232 18.84 16.81 1.63
CA PRO A 232 19.57 17.94 1.07
C PRO A 232 21.09 17.76 1.14
N LYS A 233 21.81 18.29 0.14
CA LYS A 233 23.28 18.26 0.13
C LYS A 233 23.85 18.95 1.37
N GLY A 234 24.85 18.34 1.99
CA GLY A 234 25.50 18.86 3.21
C GLY A 234 24.82 18.46 4.51
N ILE A 235 23.71 17.74 4.47
CA ILE A 235 23.07 17.14 5.65
C ILE A 235 23.49 15.67 5.77
N GLU A 236 24.07 15.32 6.91
CA GLU A 236 24.42 13.94 7.26
C GLU A 236 23.29 13.30 8.07
N VAL A 237 22.83 12.12 7.64
CA VAL A 237 21.82 11.33 8.37
C VAL A 237 22.56 10.36 9.28
N ASP A 238 22.46 10.56 10.59
CA ASP A 238 23.13 9.74 11.62
C ASP A 238 22.23 8.65 12.21
N GLY A 239 20.94 8.68 11.89
CA GLY A 239 19.95 7.73 12.42
C GLY A 239 19.60 7.94 13.89
N LYS A 240 20.07 9.04 14.51
CA LYS A 240 19.88 9.35 15.93
C LYS A 240 19.27 10.74 16.13
N THR A 241 19.92 11.77 15.61
CA THR A 241 19.48 13.17 15.70
C THR A 241 18.92 13.63 14.36
N VAL A 242 19.62 13.34 13.26
CA VAL A 242 19.16 13.61 11.91
C VAL A 242 18.66 12.32 11.31
N ILE A 243 17.33 12.24 11.19
CA ILE A 243 16.63 11.02 10.78
C ILE A 243 15.76 11.25 9.55
N THR A 244 15.47 10.16 8.83
CA THR A 244 14.50 10.12 7.72
C THR A 244 13.24 9.37 8.14
N SER A 245 12.23 9.30 7.26
CA SER A 245 11.03 8.50 7.48
C SER A 245 11.33 7.03 7.83
N ASP A 246 12.39 6.45 7.25
CA ASP A 246 12.80 5.06 7.51
C ASP A 246 13.18 4.82 8.98
N HIS A 247 13.69 5.84 9.65
CA HIS A 247 14.09 5.78 11.05
C HIS A 247 12.93 6.16 11.98
N ALA A 248 12.17 7.21 11.62
CA ALA A 248 11.06 7.73 12.41
C ALA A 248 9.99 6.67 12.71
N LEU A 249 9.73 5.75 11.76
CA LEU A 249 8.77 4.66 11.92
C LEU A 249 9.13 3.65 13.02
N LYS A 250 10.40 3.56 13.40
CA LYS A 250 10.87 2.59 14.40
C LYS A 250 10.53 3.01 15.83
N LEU A 251 10.23 4.30 16.04
CA LEU A 251 9.96 4.90 17.35
C LEU A 251 10.97 4.48 18.42
N GLU A 252 12.27 4.46 18.09
CA GLU A 252 13.33 4.10 19.06
C GLU A 252 13.30 5.05 20.27
N THR A 253 13.01 6.32 20.03
CA THR A 253 12.75 7.35 21.05
C THR A 253 11.59 8.26 20.61
N VAL A 254 10.95 8.91 21.58
CA VAL A 254 10.04 10.04 21.34
C VAL A 254 10.68 11.23 22.04
N PRO A 255 11.31 12.17 21.31
CA PRO A 255 12.03 13.29 21.91
C PRO A 255 11.06 14.32 22.51
N ASP A 256 11.56 15.19 23.39
CA ASP A 256 10.77 16.29 23.95
C ASP A 256 10.31 17.27 22.85
N TRP A 257 11.10 17.45 21.80
CA TRP A 257 10.76 18.25 20.62
C TRP A 257 11.31 17.60 19.34
N ILE A 258 10.65 17.83 18.20
CA ILE A 258 11.11 17.35 16.89
C ILE A 258 10.91 18.40 15.79
N ALA A 259 12.00 18.73 15.07
CA ALA A 259 11.92 19.60 13.90
C ALA A 259 11.64 18.79 12.63
N ILE A 260 10.56 19.12 11.92
CA ILE A 260 10.18 18.44 10.67
C ILE A 260 10.50 19.34 9.47
N VAL A 261 11.50 18.93 8.69
CA VAL A 261 11.93 19.65 7.48
C VAL A 261 11.15 19.14 6.28
N GLY A 262 10.08 19.85 5.94
CA GLY A 262 9.24 19.61 4.76
C GLY A 262 7.76 19.44 5.11
N SER A 263 6.89 20.20 4.43
CA SER A 263 5.44 20.26 4.70
C SER A 263 4.60 19.32 3.81
N GLY A 264 5.23 18.28 3.25
CA GLY A 264 4.53 17.25 2.50
C GLY A 264 3.72 16.32 3.42
N TYR A 265 2.88 15.47 2.84
CA TYR A 265 2.01 14.56 3.62
C TYR A 265 2.80 13.68 4.61
N ILE A 266 4.00 13.22 4.25
CA ILE A 266 4.87 12.44 5.15
C ILE A 266 5.24 13.24 6.40
N GLY A 267 5.64 14.51 6.21
CA GLY A 267 5.99 15.40 7.32
C GLY A 267 4.78 15.69 8.21
N LEU A 268 3.61 15.92 7.61
CA LEU A 268 2.37 16.13 8.36
C LEU A 268 1.92 14.89 9.13
N GLU A 269 2.02 13.70 8.54
CA GLU A 269 1.72 12.44 9.22
C GLU A 269 2.65 12.22 10.42
N PHE A 270 3.96 12.47 10.28
CA PHE A 270 4.88 12.34 11.42
C PHE A 270 4.69 13.43 12.46
N SER A 271 4.39 14.67 12.07
CA SER A 271 4.01 15.73 13.01
C SER A 271 2.85 15.27 13.88
N ASP A 272 1.82 14.74 13.23
CA ASP A 272 0.64 14.23 13.90
C ASP A 272 0.95 13.05 14.84
N VAL A 273 1.86 12.16 14.43
CA VAL A 273 2.31 11.03 15.26
C VAL A 273 3.08 11.50 16.49
N TYR A 274 4.15 12.27 16.30
CA TYR A 274 5.07 12.65 17.38
C TYR A 274 4.41 13.59 18.38
N THR A 275 3.63 14.57 17.92
CA THR A 275 2.89 15.47 18.82
C THR A 275 1.86 14.69 19.66
N ALA A 276 1.15 13.73 19.07
CA ALA A 276 0.22 12.89 19.83
C ALA A 276 0.91 11.99 20.86
N LEU A 277 2.18 11.63 20.63
CA LEU A 277 2.98 10.81 21.55
C LEU A 277 3.77 11.63 22.57
N GLY A 278 3.76 12.97 22.46
CA GLY A 278 4.25 13.87 23.50
C GLY A 278 5.44 14.75 23.12
N SER A 279 5.89 14.74 21.86
CA SER A 279 6.86 15.73 21.37
C SER A 279 6.20 17.09 21.11
N GLU A 280 6.95 18.16 21.31
CA GLU A 280 6.69 19.47 20.68
C GLU A 280 7.00 19.44 19.18
#